data_AF-A0A0G1HF40-F1
#
_entry.id   AF-A0A0G1HF40-F1
#
_cell.length_a   1.000
_cell.length_b   1.000
_cell.length_c   1.000
_cell.angle_alpha   90.00
_cell.angle_beta   90.00
_cell.angle_gamma   90.00
#
_symmetry.space_group_name_H-M   'P 1'
#
loop_
_entity.id
_entity.type
_entity.pdbx_description
1 polymer ?
#
loop_
_entity_poly.entity_id
_entity_poly.type
_entity_poly.pdbx_seq_one_letter_code
_entity_poly.pdbx_strand_id
1 'polypeptide(L)'
;MKQSVVDLEKLRCELVDLRAQREELILELGQIAQENNDLRENSAYLHTEQKVHYLDARIKRILDVFNAMELEKIKQNTRLKPLAKEKRVDLITKI
;
A
#
# COMPACT_ATOMS: atom_id res chain seq x y z
N MET A 1 -2.99 20.51 9.95
CA MET A 1 -3.74 19.25 9.71
C MET A 1 -4.33 19.09 8.31
N LYS A 2 -4.55 20.16 7.50
CA LYS A 2 -5.16 20.01 6.16
C LYS A 2 -4.24 19.42 5.07
N GLN A 3 -2.93 19.70 5.16
CA GLN A 3 -1.95 19.26 4.15
C GLN A 3 -1.85 17.73 4.02
N SER A 4 -1.85 17.01 5.14
CA SER A 4 -1.72 15.55 5.15
C SER A 4 -2.90 14.80 4.54
N VAL A 5 -4.11 15.38 4.58
CA VAL A 5 -5.31 14.77 3.97
C VAL A 5 -5.30 14.92 2.46
N VAL A 6 -4.84 16.07 1.97
CA VAL A 6 -4.70 16.33 0.53
C VAL A 6 -3.64 15.42 -0.09
N ASP A 7 -2.53 15.21 0.59
CA ASP A 7 -1.45 14.34 0.08
C ASP A 7 -1.82 12.85 0.12
N LEU A 8 -2.65 12.44 1.10
CA LEU A 8 -3.25 11.11 1.14
C LEU A 8 -4.22 10.84 -0.01
N GLU A 9 -5.07 11.80 -0.32
CA GLU A 9 -6.05 11.65 -1.40
C GLU A 9 -5.36 11.58 -2.76
N LYS A 10 -4.29 12.37 -2.96
CA LYS A 10 -3.44 12.27 -4.16
C LYS A 10 -2.85 10.87 -4.32
N LEU A 11 -2.31 10.29 -3.25
CA LEU A 11 -1.75 8.93 -3.29
C LEU A 11 -2.82 7.87 -3.58
N ARG A 12 -4.08 8.10 -3.16
CA ARG A 12 -5.20 7.21 -3.48
C ARG A 12 -5.58 7.30 -4.95
N CYS A 13 -5.74 8.51 -5.49
CA CYS A 13 -5.99 8.71 -6.91
C CYS A 13 -4.86 8.10 -7.75
N GLU A 14 -3.60 8.38 -7.39
CA GLU A 14 -2.44 7.81 -8.07
C GLU A 14 -2.45 6.27 -8.02
N LEU A 15 -2.80 5.66 -6.89
CA LEU A 15 -2.91 4.21 -6.79
C LEU A 15 -3.98 3.62 -7.72
N VAL A 16 -5.14 4.29 -7.84
CA VAL A 16 -6.21 3.87 -8.75
C VAL A 16 -5.73 3.95 -10.20
N ASP A 17 -5.13 5.08 -10.59
CA ASP A 17 -4.63 5.29 -11.95
C ASP A 17 -3.53 4.28 -12.32
N LEU A 18 -2.59 4.02 -11.40
CA LEU A 18 -1.51 3.05 -11.63
C LEU A 18 -2.05 1.62 -11.76
N ARG A 19 -3.11 1.26 -11.02
CA ARG A 19 -3.75 -0.06 -11.14
C ARG A 19 -4.46 -0.21 -12.48
N ALA A 20 -5.18 0.82 -12.93
CA ALA A 20 -5.81 0.81 -14.25
C ALA A 20 -4.76 0.66 -15.38
N GLN A 21 -3.69 1.45 -15.34
CA GLN A 21 -2.58 1.33 -16.30
C GLN A 21 -1.93 -0.05 -16.28
N ARG A 22 -1.79 -0.65 -15.09
CA ARG A 22 -1.24 -2.00 -14.95
C ARG A 22 -2.16 -3.03 -15.60
N GLU A 23 -3.47 -2.94 -15.40
CA GLU A 23 -4.43 -3.86 -16.02
C GLU A 23 -4.39 -3.78 -17.55
N GLU A 24 -4.32 -2.56 -18.11
CA GLU A 24 -4.17 -2.36 -19.55
C GLU A 24 -2.90 -3.02 -20.10
N LEU A 25 -1.74 -2.83 -19.44
CA LEU A 25 -0.49 -3.44 -19.88
C LEU A 25 -0.47 -4.98 -19.75
N ILE A 26 -1.20 -5.54 -18.77
CA ILE A 26 -1.35 -6.99 -18.65
C ILE A 26 -2.17 -7.55 -19.82
N LEU A 27 -3.21 -6.85 -20.26
CA LEU A 27 -3.97 -7.22 -21.45
C LEU A 27 -3.10 -7.13 -22.71
N GLU A 28 -2.32 -6.05 -22.85
CA GLU A 28 -1.36 -5.89 -23.95
C GLU A 28 -0.33 -7.04 -23.99
N LEU A 29 0.24 -7.42 -22.84
CA LEU A 29 1.14 -8.58 -22.74
C LEU A 29 0.47 -9.87 -23.21
N GLY A 30 -0.79 -10.09 -22.82
CA GLY A 30 -1.57 -11.25 -23.25
C GLY A 30 -1.77 -11.29 -24.76
N GLN A 31 -2.06 -10.14 -25.38
CA GLN A 31 -2.20 -10.01 -26.84
C GLN A 31 -0.87 -10.28 -27.55
N ILE A 32 0.22 -9.65 -27.11
CA ILE A 32 1.56 -9.87 -27.66
C ILE A 32 1.95 -11.35 -27.55
N ALA A 33 1.62 -12.00 -26.43
CA ALA A 33 1.89 -13.42 -26.20
C ALA A 33 1.10 -14.34 -27.15
N GLN A 34 -0.14 -13.97 -27.49
CA GLN A 34 -0.96 -14.73 -28.45
C GLN A 34 -0.49 -14.54 -29.89
N GLU A 35 -0.05 -13.34 -30.25
CA GLU A 35 0.39 -13.01 -31.60
C GLU A 35 1.79 -13.57 -31.91
N ASN A 36 2.61 -13.81 -30.89
CA ASN A 36 4.00 -14.23 -31.05
C ASN A 36 4.24 -15.63 -30.49
N ASN A 37 4.58 -16.57 -31.37
CA ASN A 37 4.86 -17.97 -31.02
C ASN A 37 6.17 -18.18 -30.26
N ASP A 38 7.11 -17.23 -30.31
CA ASP A 38 8.34 -17.23 -29.51
C ASP A 38 8.53 -15.87 -28.82
N LEU A 39 8.49 -15.87 -27.49
CA LEU A 39 8.59 -14.66 -26.67
C LEU A 39 10.02 -14.35 -26.22
N ARG A 40 10.96 -15.27 -26.43
CA ARG A 40 12.35 -15.15 -25.90
C ARG A 40 13.13 -14.01 -26.53
N GLU A 41 12.78 -13.63 -27.76
CA GLU A 41 13.40 -12.50 -28.49
C GLU A 41 12.38 -11.39 -28.81
N ASN A 42 11.22 -11.41 -28.16
CA ASN A 42 10.17 -10.42 -28.41
C ASN A 42 10.44 -9.14 -27.61
N SER A 43 11.07 -8.17 -28.26
CA SER A 43 11.38 -6.86 -27.66
C SER A 43 10.14 -6.11 -27.18
N ALA A 44 8.99 -6.27 -27.86
CA ALA A 44 7.75 -5.63 -27.45
C ALA A 44 7.23 -6.25 -26.14
N TYR A 45 7.23 -7.59 -26.05
CA TYR A 45 6.87 -8.31 -24.83
C TYR A 45 7.75 -7.88 -23.65
N LEU A 46 9.07 -7.91 -23.82
CA LEU A 46 10.03 -7.55 -22.76
C LEU A 46 9.85 -6.10 -22.31
N HIS A 47 9.64 -5.17 -23.25
CA HIS A 47 9.44 -3.76 -22.92
C HIS A 47 8.14 -3.53 -22.15
N THR A 48 7.04 -4.19 -22.55
CA THR A 48 5.76 -4.08 -21.86
C THR A 48 5.83 -4.74 -20.47
N GLU A 49 6.55 -5.85 -20.32
CA GLU A 49 6.84 -6.49 -19.03
C GLU A 49 7.61 -5.56 -18.09
N GLN A 50 8.64 -4.87 -18.58
CA GLN A 50 9.39 -3.88 -17.80
C GLN A 50 8.52 -2.72 -17.30
N LYS A 51 7.55 -2.25 -18.12
CA LYS A 51 6.59 -1.23 -17.69
C LYS A 51 5.70 -1.76 -16.56
N VAL A 52 5.19 -2.99 -16.65
CA VAL A 52 4.41 -3.62 -15.59
C VAL A 52 5.21 -3.69 -14.30
N HIS A 53 6.48 -4.12 -14.36
CA HIS A 53 7.36 -4.13 -13.19
C HIS A 53 7.58 -2.75 -12.56
N TYR A 54 7.73 -1.72 -13.39
CA TYR A 54 7.83 -0.34 -12.90
C TYR A 54 6.56 0.10 -12.16
N LEU A 55 5.38 -0.18 -12.73
CA LEU A 55 4.10 0.12 -12.09
C LEU A 55 3.94 -0.66 -10.78
N ASP A 56 4.29 -1.94 -10.74
CA ASP A 56 4.25 -2.77 -9.53
C ASP A 56 5.14 -2.19 -8.42
N ALA A 57 6.37 -1.78 -8.76
CA ALA A 57 7.27 -1.14 -7.82
C ALA A 57 6.74 0.21 -7.30
N ARG A 58 6.00 0.96 -8.12
CA ARG A 58 5.39 2.22 -7.71
C ARG A 58 4.15 2.01 -6.83
N ILE A 59 3.26 1.09 -7.21
CA ILE A 59 2.11 0.65 -6.42
C ILE A 59 2.56 0.19 -5.04
N LYS A 60 3.58 -0.67 -4.97
CA LYS A 60 4.13 -1.16 -3.70
C LYS A 60 4.58 -0.02 -2.78
N ARG A 61 5.33 0.96 -3.32
CA ARG A 61 5.78 2.13 -2.53
C ARG A 61 4.62 2.92 -1.93
N ILE A 62 3.54 3.11 -2.69
CA ILE A 62 2.34 3.80 -2.20
C ILE A 62 1.67 2.99 -1.08
N LEU A 63 1.55 1.67 -1.25
CA LEU A 63 1.00 0.78 -0.22
C LEU A 63 1.84 0.77 1.05
N ASP A 64 3.17 0.77 0.94
CA ASP A 64 4.08 0.83 2.09
C ASP A 64 3.90 2.14 2.87
N VAL A 65 3.68 3.26 2.18
CA VAL A 65 3.35 4.55 2.80
C VAL A 65 2.02 4.45 3.58
N PHE A 66 0.97 3.87 2.98
CA PHE A 66 -0.30 3.67 3.68
C PHE A 66 -0.16 2.80 4.93
N ASN A 67 0.55 1.67 4.83
CA ASN A 67 0.81 0.77 5.95
C ASN A 67 1.57 1.47 7.09
N ALA A 68 2.60 2.25 6.76
CA ALA A 68 3.36 3.01 7.74
C ALA A 68 2.47 4.01 8.50
N MET A 69 1.56 4.69 7.81
CA MET A 69 0.63 5.62 8.44
C MET A 69 -0.40 4.94 9.34
N GLU A 70 -0.90 3.76 8.96
CA GLU A 70 -1.80 2.97 9.81
C GLU A 70 -1.09 2.53 11.09
N LEU A 71 0.15 2.06 10.99
CA LEU A 71 0.96 1.71 12.15
C LEU A 71 1.19 2.90 13.10
N GLU A 72 1.46 4.10 12.57
CA GLU A 72 1.60 5.30 13.39
C GLU A 72 0.30 5.68 14.11
N LYS A 73 -0.87 5.55 13.46
CA LYS A 73 -2.17 5.76 14.12
C LYS A 73 -2.39 4.78 15.28
N ILE A 74 -2.04 3.51 15.10
CA ILE A 74 -2.16 2.49 16.15
C ILE A 74 -1.24 2.81 17.34
N LYS A 75 0.00 3.23 17.09
CA LYS A 75 0.95 3.65 18.15
C LYS A 75 0.43 4.85 18.93
N GLN A 76 -0.15 5.83 18.27
CA GLN A 76 -0.75 7.00 18.93
C GLN A 76 -1.93 6.59 19.82
N ASN A 77 -2.84 5.73 19.32
CA ASN A 77 -3.98 5.24 20.10
C ASN A 77 -3.59 4.41 21.32
N THR A 78 -2.52 3.62 21.22
CA THR A 78 -2.00 2.82 22.35
C THR A 78 -1.26 3.66 23.39
N ARG A 79 -0.54 4.72 22.98
CA ARG A 79 0.06 5.69 23.90
C ARG A 79 -0.96 6.56 24.64
N LEU A 80 -2.11 6.84 24.03
CA LEU A 80 -3.17 7.67 24.61
C LEU A 80 -4.11 6.93 25.59
N LYS A 81 -4.01 5.59 25.68
CA LYS A 81 -4.66 4.83 26.76
C LYS A 81 -3.66 4.69 27.91
N PRO A 82 -3.67 5.56 28.94
CA PRO A 82 -2.96 5.21 30.16
C PRO A 82 -3.56 3.90 30.67
N LEU A 83 -2.71 2.92 31.01
CA LEU A 83 -3.12 1.78 31.81
C LEU A 83 -3.82 2.38 33.03
N ALA A 84 -5.14 2.30 33.08
CA ALA A 84 -5.89 2.48 34.29
C ALA A 84 -5.43 1.34 35.21
N LYS A 85 -4.33 1.57 35.93
CA LYS A 85 -3.90 0.74 37.04
C LYS A 85 -5.01 0.88 38.05
N GLU A 86 -5.94 -0.07 38.03
CA GLU A 86 -6.87 -0.35 39.11
C GLU A 86 -6.07 -0.30 40.40
N LYS A 87 -6.21 0.80 41.14
CA LYS A 87 -5.87 0.83 42.55
C LYS A 87 -6.90 -0.06 43.24
N ARG A 88 -6.66 -1.38 43.27
CA ARG A 88 -7.18 -2.21 44.36
C ARG A 88 -6.45 -1.73 45.61
N VAL A 89 -7.04 -0.72 46.24
CA VAL A 89 -6.71 -0.34 47.60
C VAL A 89 -7.01 -1.57 48.44
N ASP A 90 -5.96 -2.11 49.05
CA ASP A 90 -6.03 -3.18 50.04
C ASP A 90 -7.04 -2.78 51.13
N LEU A 91 -8.26 -3.34 51.02
CA LEU A 91 -9.23 -3.33 52.10
C LEU A 91 -8.94 -4.52 53.02
N ILE A 92 -7.69 -4.64 53.49
CA ILE A 92 -7.30 -5.57 54.56
C ILE A 92 -6.31 -4.85 55.46
N THR A 93 -6.80 -3.90 56.25
CA THR A 93 -6.44 -3.72 57.66
C THR A 93 -7.15 -2.50 58.19
N LYS A 94 -8.34 -2.70 58.77
CA LYS A 94 -8.81 -1.91 59.89
C LYS A 94 -9.84 -2.74 60.67
N ILE A 95 -9.29 -3.36 61.73
CA ILE A 95 -9.91 -3.65 63.04
C ILE A 95 -10.97 -4.75 63.04
#